data_AF-A0A7V5C9K2-F1
#
_entry.id   AF-A0A7V5C9K2-F1
#
_cell.length_a   1.000
_cell.length_b   1.000
_cell.length_c   1.000
_cell.angle_alpha   90.00
_cell.angle_beta   90.00
_cell.angle_gamma   90.00
#
_symmetry.space_group_name_H-M   'P 1'
#
loop_
_entity.id
_entity.type
_entity.pdbx_description
1 polymer ?
#
loop_
_entity_poly.entity_id
_entity_poly.type
_entity_poly.pdbx_seq_one_letter_code
_entity_poly.pdbx_strand_id
1 'polypeptide(L)' 'AWSDVQPDLGQAVLILAAHLYETRGSGSGTDVDLPPAVQMLLGRWRNVRLLGGGAL' A
#
# COMPACT_ATOMS: atom_id res chain seq x y z
N ALA A 1 -4.82 6.42 18.84
CA ALA A 1 -4.13 7.63 18.34
C ALA A 1 -3.17 7.22 17.23
N TRP A 2 -2.62 8.17 16.45
CA TRP A 2 -1.63 7.84 15.41
C TRP A 2 -0.38 7.12 15.97
N SER A 3 -0.09 7.33 17.24
CA SER A 3 0.94 6.64 18.02
C SER A 3 0.71 5.13 18.22
N ASP A 4 -0.50 4.60 17.99
CA ASP A 4 -0.78 3.16 18.06
C ASP A 4 -0.49 2.43 16.74
N VAL A 5 -0.19 3.18 15.67
CA VAL A 5 0.13 2.62 14.35
C VAL A 5 1.62 2.26 14.31
N GLN A 6 1.94 1.11 13.70
CA GLN A 6 3.33 0.72 13.53
C GLN A 6 4.07 1.68 12.60
N PRO A 7 5.35 1.98 12.88
CA PRO A 7 6.09 3.01 12.16
C PRO A 7 6.20 2.75 10.66
N ASP A 8 6.28 1.48 10.25
CA ASP A 8 6.33 1.08 8.84
C ASP A 8 5.02 1.37 8.08
N LEU A 9 3.85 1.15 8.71
CA LEU A 9 2.55 1.52 8.16
C LEU A 9 2.37 3.03 8.10
N GLY A 10 2.80 3.74 9.15
CA GLY A 10 2.79 5.20 9.15
C GLY A 10 3.60 5.77 7.99
N GLN A 11 4.79 5.21 7.75
CA GLN A 11 5.65 5.59 6.64
C GLN A 11 5.02 5.28 5.27
N ALA A 12 4.41 4.10 5.12
CA ALA A 12 3.72 3.72 3.89
C ALA A 12 2.61 4.70 3.53
N VAL A 13 1.84 5.18 4.52
CA VAL A 13 0.78 6.18 4.33
C VAL A 13 1.36 7.52 3.88
N LEU A 14 2.45 7.99 4.47
CA LEU A 14 3.06 9.28 4.10
C LEU A 14 3.60 9.26 2.67
N ILE A 15 4.28 8.18 2.27
CA ILE A 15 4.78 8.01 0.90
C ILE A 15 3.61 7.99 -0.10
N LEU A 16 2.55 7.24 0.22
CA LEU A 16 1.36 7.16 -0.64
C LEU A 16 0.64 8.51 -0.76
N ALA A 17 0.51 9.25 0.35
CA ALA A 17 -0.12 10.57 0.35
C ALA A 17 0.65 11.57 -0.52
N ALA A 18 1.98 11.57 -0.45
CA ALA A 18 2.83 12.37 -1.31
C ALA A 18 2.62 12.02 -2.80
N HIS A 19 2.65 10.73 -3.12
CA HIS A 19 2.44 10.25 -4.50
C HIS A 19 1.07 10.67 -5.07
N LEU A 20 0.00 10.54 -4.28
CA LEU A 20 -1.34 10.97 -4.69
C LEU A 20 -1.44 12.49 -4.85
N TYR A 21 -0.75 13.26 -4.01
CA TYR A 21 -0.71 14.71 -4.12
C TYR A 21 0.01 15.16 -5.41
N GLU A 22 1.06 14.48 -5.81
CA GLU A 22 1.81 14.79 -7.04
C GLU A 22 1.04 14.35 -8.29
N THR A 23 0.40 13.18 -8.25
CA THR A 23 -0.33 12.60 -9.40
C THR A 23 -1.71 13.21 -9.62
N ARG A 24 -2.23 14.03 -8.70
CA ARG A 24 -3.56 14.68 -8.78
C ARG A 24 -3.82 15.48 -10.08
N GLY A 25 -2.77 15.96 -10.75
CA GLY A 25 -2.85 16.74 -11.99
C GLY A 25 -2.63 15.91 -13.25
N SER A 26 -2.13 14.68 -13.11
CA SER A 26 -1.87 13.74 -14.20
C SER A 26 -3.17 13.02 -14.55
N GLY A 27 -4.05 13.70 -15.30
CA GLY A 27 -5.31 13.14 -15.76
C GLY A 27 -5.12 11.95 -16.70
N SER A 28 -5.14 10.74 -16.14
CA SER A 28 -5.32 9.43 -16.81
C SER A 28 -5.04 8.36 -15.75
N GLY A 29 -6.04 7.86 -15.02
CA GLY A 29 -6.95 6.86 -15.55
C GLY A 29 -6.67 5.53 -14.85
N THR A 30 -7.41 5.25 -13.77
CA THR A 30 -7.63 3.92 -13.12
C THR A 30 -6.41 3.09 -12.66
N ASP A 31 -5.19 3.42 -13.06
CA ASP A 31 -3.96 2.67 -12.80
C ASP A 31 -2.98 3.58 -12.06
N VAL A 32 -3.30 3.91 -10.80
CA VAL A 32 -2.31 4.51 -9.90
C VAL A 32 -1.41 3.37 -9.45
N ASP A 33 -0.29 3.21 -10.16
CA ASP A 33 0.71 2.20 -9.84
C ASP A 33 1.27 2.50 -8.44
N LEU A 34 1.19 1.52 -7.53
CA LEU A 34 1.54 1.75 -6.14
C LEU A 34 3.07 1.88 -6.03
N PRO A 35 3.61 2.94 -5.38
CA PRO A 35 5.06 3.10 -5.30
C PRO A 35 5.75 1.85 -4.74
N PRO A 36 6.87 1.38 -5.30
CA PRO A 36 7.53 0.14 -4.87
C PRO A 36 7.87 0.11 -3.38
N ALA A 37 8.22 1.28 -2.81
CA ALA A 37 8.47 1.43 -1.38
C ALA A 37 7.24 1.11 -0.52
N VAL A 38 6.04 1.49 -0.97
CA VAL A 38 4.77 1.17 -0.29
C VAL A 38 4.49 -0.33 -0.40
N GLN A 39 4.71 -0.93 -1.57
CA GLN A 39 4.53 -2.39 -1.76
C GLN A 39 5.42 -3.21 -0.83
N MET A 40 6.69 -2.80 -0.66
CA MET A 40 7.64 -3.44 0.26
C MET A 40 7.17 -3.34 1.71
N LEU A 41 6.74 -2.16 2.16
CA LEU A 41 6.27 -1.94 3.53
C LEU A 41 4.98 -2.70 3.84
N LEU A 42 4.05 -2.74 2.89
CA LEU A 42 2.79 -3.48 3.03
C LEU A 42 2.97 -5.00 2.93
N GLY A 43 4.06 -5.49 2.34
CA GLY A 43 4.32 -6.92 2.17
C GLY A 43 4.25 -7.71 3.49
N ARG A 44 4.69 -7.11 4.61
CA ARG A 44 4.61 -7.71 5.96
C ARG A 44 3.17 -7.83 6.48
N TRP A 45 2.29 -6.95 6.05
CA TRP A 45 0.90 -6.83 6.54
C TRP A 45 -0.11 -7.50 5.64
N ARG A 46 0.33 -8.00 4.47
CA ARG A 46 -0.57 -8.70 3.56
C ARG A 46 -1.01 -10.01 4.19
N ASN A 47 -2.32 -10.23 4.17
CA ASN A 47 -2.90 -11.53 4.51
C ASN A 47 -2.40 -12.56 3.48
N VAL A 48 -1.51 -13.44 3.91
CA VAL A 48 -1.04 -14.57 3.12
C VAL A 48 -2.10 -15.67 3.17
N ARG A 49 -2.77 -15.93 2.05
CA ARG A 49 -3.70 -17.06 1.93
C ARG A 49 -2.89 -18.32 1.69
N LEU A 50 -2.74 -19.13 2.75
CA LEU A 50 -2.00 -20.41 2.71
C LEU A 50 -2.83 -21.56 2.13
N LEU A 51 -4.15 -21.49 2.21
CA LEU A 51 -5.10 -22.52 1.74
C LEU A 51 -5.86 -22.08 0.48
N GLY A 52 -5.12 -21.67 -0.55
CA GLY A 52 -5.69 -21.34 -1.85
C GLY A 52 -5.88 -22.59 -2.70
N GLY A 53 -7.02 -23.27 -2.60
CA GLY A 53 -7.48 -24.23 -3.62
C GLY A 53 -7.40 -25.72 -3.26
N GLY A 54 -7.76 -26.11 -2.04
CA GLY A 54 -8.14 -27.50 -1.74
C GLY A 54 -9.62 -27.72 -2.04
N ALA A 55 -10.01 -27.75 -3.31
CA ALA A 55 -11.25 -28.39 -3.74
C ALA A 55 -10.86 -29.70 -4.41
N LEU A 56 -11.11 -30.79 -3.69
CA LEU A 56 -11.06 -32.18 -4.18
C LEU A 56 -12.25 -32.42 -5.12
#